data_AF-A0A848U0T3-F1
#
_entry.id   AF-A0A848U0T3-F1
#
_cell.length_a   1.000
_cell.length_b   1.000
_cell.length_c   1.000
_cell.angle_alpha   90.00
_cell.angle_beta   90.00
_cell.angle_gamma   90.00
#
_symmetry.space_group_name_H-M   'P 1'
#
loop_
_entity.id
_entity.type
_entity.pdbx_description
1 polymer ?
#
loop_
_entity_poly.entity_id
_entity_poly.type
_entity_poly.pdbx_seq_one_letter_code
_entity_poly.pdbx_strand_id
1 'polypeptide(L)' 'MRFIYVVLLLGIVSCSTNEQLTETEQWQVQAEGIMIIRDDFGVPHIYGKTDADAVFGLLYAQCEDDFNRVEQN' A
#
# COMPACT_ATOMS: atom_id res chain seq x y z
N MET A 1 26.65 40.93 -6.29
CA MET A 1 26.05 40.72 -4.95
C MET A 1 24.59 40.26 -5.02
N ARG A 2 23.68 40.93 -5.75
CA ARG A 2 22.25 40.52 -5.84
C ARG A 2 22.01 39.12 -6.44
N PHE A 3 22.82 38.71 -7.43
CA PHE A 3 22.74 37.38 -8.06
C PHE A 3 23.18 36.23 -7.16
N ILE A 4 24.09 36.47 -6.19
CA ILE A 4 24.57 35.44 -5.26
C ILE A 4 23.43 34.98 -4.36
N TYR A 5 22.60 35.91 -3.88
CA TYR A 5 21.42 35.57 -3.09
C TYR A 5 20.39 34.76 -3.88
N VAL A 6 20.22 35.04 -5.18
CA VAL A 6 19.30 34.30 -6.05
C VAL A 6 19.80 32.87 -6.29
N VAL A 7 21.11 32.68 -6.51
CA VAL A 7 21.73 31.36 -6.68
C VAL A 7 21.67 30.55 -5.38
N LEU A 8 21.91 31.20 -4.23
CA LEU A 8 21.80 30.56 -2.93
C LEU A 8 20.37 30.09 -2.64
N LEU A 9 19.36 30.90 -3.01
CA LEU A 9 17.95 30.59 -2.80
C LEU A 9 17.47 29.44 -3.70
N LEU A 10 17.96 29.36 -4.94
CA LEU A 10 17.70 28.22 -5.84
C LEU A 10 18.33 26.91 -5.34
N GLY A 11 19.52 26.97 -4.73
CA GLY A 11 20.20 25.78 -4.20
C GLY A 11 19.44 25.11 -3.06
N ILE A 12 18.73 25.89 -2.23
CA ILE A 12 17.97 25.37 -1.08
C ILE A 12 16.69 24.67 -1.56
N VAL A 13 16.05 25.15 -2.63
CA VAL A 13 14.83 24.57 -3.21
C VAL A 13 15.10 23.23 -3.91
N SER A 14 16.34 23.01 -4.37
CA SER A 14 16.69 21.77 -5.09
C SER A 14 16.89 20.56 -4.18
N CYS A 15 16.82 20.72 -2.86
CA CYS A 15 16.86 19.63 -1.89
C CYS A 15 15.43 19.14 -1.61
N SER A 16 14.80 18.51 -2.61
CA SER A 16 13.52 17.81 -2.42
C SER A 16 13.81 16.39 -1.93
N THR A 17 13.50 16.11 -0.67
CA THR A 17 13.49 14.74 -0.13
C THR A 17 12.37 13.96 -0.83
N ASN A 18 12.71 12.93 -1.58
CA ASN A 18 11.74 12.02 -2.17
C ASN A 18 11.32 11.04 -1.07
N GLU A 19 10.27 11.37 -0.31
CA GLU A 19 9.69 10.46 0.67
C GLU A 19 9.04 9.29 -0.07
N GLN A 20 9.82 8.22 -0.27
CA GLN A 20 9.28 6.96 -0.74
C GLN A 20 8.53 6.31 0.42
N LEU A 21 7.29 5.92 0.15
CA LEU A 21 6.53 5.08 1.07
C LEU A 21 7.31 3.79 1.32
N THR A 22 7.38 3.40 2.59
CA THR A 22 7.79 2.06 2.97
C THR A 22 6.85 1.04 2.33
N GLU A 23 7.34 -0.18 2.13
CA GLU A 23 6.55 -1.28 1.56
C GLU A 23 5.24 -1.50 2.33
N THR A 24 5.29 -1.40 3.67
CA THR A 24 4.12 -1.51 4.54
C THR A 24 3.10 -0.41 4.32
N GLU A 25 3.53 0.84 4.11
CA GLU A 25 2.63 1.96 3.82
C GLU A 25 1.99 1.79 2.43
N GLN A 26 2.75 1.28 1.45
CA GLN A 26 2.20 0.97 0.13
C GLN A 26 1.10 -0.09 0.20
N TRP A 27 1.30 -1.16 0.98
CA TRP A 27 0.29 -2.18 1.19
C TRP A 27 -0.92 -1.68 1.96
N GLN A 28 -0.74 -0.78 2.94
CA GLN A 28 -1.86 -0.15 3.64
C GLN A 28 -2.73 0.66 2.68
N VAL A 29 -2.11 1.49 1.83
CA VAL A 29 -2.83 2.25 0.80
C VAL A 29 -3.59 1.33 -0.16
N GLN A 30 -2.99 0.19 -0.55
CA GLN A 30 -3.69 -0.79 -1.38
C GLN A 30 -4.87 -1.44 -0.63
N ALA A 31 -4.69 -1.82 0.64
CA ALA A 31 -5.70 -2.44 1.47
C ALA A 31 -6.92 -1.53 1.70
N GLU A 32 -6.74 -0.21 1.80
CA GLU A 32 -7.84 0.76 1.91
C GLU A 32 -8.82 0.71 0.71
N GLY A 33 -8.36 0.24 -0.45
CA GLY A 33 -9.18 0.07 -1.65
C GLY A 33 -9.94 -1.26 -1.71
N ILE A 34 -9.78 -2.14 -0.72
CA ILE A 34 -10.28 -3.51 -0.73
C ILE A 34 -11.34 -3.67 0.36
N MET A 35 -12.48 -4.27 0.00
CA MET A 35 -13.54 -4.61 0.94
C MET A 35 -13.73 -6.13 0.97
N ILE A 36 -13.65 -6.72 2.15
CA ILE A 36 -13.88 -8.15 2.38
C ILE A 36 -15.14 -8.28 3.24
N ILE A 37 -16.18 -8.93 2.71
CA ILE A 37 -17.41 -9.25 3.44
C ILE A 37 -17.48 -10.75 3.61
N ARG A 38 -17.70 -11.22 4.84
CA ARG A 38 -17.89 -12.65 5.11
C ARG A 38 -19.37 -12.97 5.23
N ASP A 39 -19.78 -14.08 4.63
CA ASP A 39 -21.14 -14.60 4.76
C ASP A 39 -21.35 -15.35 6.10
N ASP A 40 -22.52 -15.93 6.28
CA ASP A 40 -22.88 -16.69 7.49
C ASP A 40 -22.02 -17.96 7.71
N PHE A 41 -21.34 -18.43 6.66
CA PHE A 41 -20.42 -19.58 6.71
C PHE A 41 -18.95 -19.15 6.81
N GLY A 42 -18.68 -17.84 6.86
CA GLY A 42 -17.34 -17.27 6.91
C GLY A 42 -16.64 -17.15 5.55
N VAL A 43 -17.32 -17.46 4.44
CA VAL A 43 -16.74 -17.39 3.09
C VAL A 43 -16.48 -15.92 2.71
N PRO A 44 -15.25 -15.56 2.33
CA PRO A 44 -14.92 -14.18 1.99
C PRO A 44 -15.40 -13.83 0.58
N HIS A 45 -16.22 -12.78 0.49
CA HIS A 45 -16.56 -12.06 -0.73
C HIS A 45 -15.67 -10.81 -0.83
N ILE A 46 -14.71 -10.83 -1.74
CA ILE A 46 -13.69 -9.78 -1.88
C ILE A 46 -14.06 -8.85 -3.03
N TYR A 47 -14.06 -7.56 -2.76
CA TYR A 47 -14.35 -6.49 -3.71
C TYR A 47 -13.12 -5.58 -3.81
N GLY A 48 -12.56 -5.51 -5.02
CA GLY A 48 -11.46 -4.62 -5.38
C GLY A 48 -11.72 -4.00 -6.74
N LYS A 49 -11.02 -2.90 -7.08
CA LYS A 49 -11.19 -2.23 -8.38
C LYS A 49 -10.45 -2.94 -9.49
N THR A 50 -9.39 -3.65 -9.15
CA THR A 50 -8.51 -4.36 -10.09
C THR A 50 -8.35 -5.82 -9.68
N ASP A 51 -7.89 -6.66 -10.61
CA ASP A 51 -7.56 -8.07 -10.32
C ASP A 51 -6.47 -8.17 -9.24
N ALA A 52 -5.52 -7.23 -9.21
CA ALA A 52 -4.48 -7.17 -8.19
C ALA A 52 -5.08 -6.95 -6.79
N ASP A 53 -6.08 -6.08 -6.67
CA ASP A 53 -6.79 -5.84 -5.40
C ASP A 53 -7.56 -7.09 -4.94
N ALA A 54 -8.21 -7.79 -5.88
CA ALA A 54 -8.94 -9.02 -5.58
C ALA A 54 -8.00 -10.14 -5.09
N VAL A 55 -6.84 -10.32 -5.74
CA VAL A 55 -5.84 -11.32 -5.34
C VAL A 55 -5.19 -10.95 -4.01
N PHE A 56 -4.89 -9.67 -3.77
CA PHE A 56 -4.39 -9.19 -2.49
C PHE A 56 -5.37 -9.52 -1.36
N GLY A 57 -6.66 -9.18 -1.53
CA GLY A 57 -7.71 -9.48 -0.56
C GLY A 57 -7.93 -10.98 -0.36
N LEU A 58 -7.77 -11.80 -1.41
CA LEU A 58 -7.86 -13.25 -1.33
C LEU A 58 -6.78 -13.86 -0.44
N LEU A 59 -5.52 -13.50 -0.68
CA LEU A 59 -4.44 -14.00 0.16
C LEU A 59 -4.55 -13.47 1.59
N TYR A 60 -4.96 -12.22 1.76
CA TYR A 60 -5.20 -11.66 3.08
C TYR A 60 -6.25 -12.47 3.87
N ALA A 61 -7.43 -12.70 3.28
CA ALA A 61 -8.49 -13.51 3.91
C ALA A 61 -8.03 -14.94 4.20
N GLN A 62 -7.22 -15.52 3.31
CA GLN A 62 -6.68 -16.86 3.50
C GLN A 62 -5.70 -16.95 4.68
N CYS A 63 -4.85 -15.91 4.85
CA CYS A 63 -3.96 -15.77 5.98
C CYS A 63 -4.73 -15.55 7.29
N GLU A 64 -5.84 -14.78 7.26
CA GLU A 64 -6.72 -14.64 8.44
C GLU A 64 -7.32 -15.98 8.86
N ASP A 65 -7.71 -16.81 7.90
CA ASP A 65 -8.39 -18.09 8.18
C ASP A 65 -7.42 -19.19 8.65
N ASP A 66 -6.27 -19.32 8.00
CA ASP A 66 -5.26 -20.33 8.33
C ASP A 66 -3.87 -19.93 7.81
N PHE A 67 -3.22 -19.03 8.55
CA PHE A 67 -1.86 -18.60 8.23
C PHE A 67 -0.85 -19.75 8.15
N ASN A 68 -0.93 -20.73 9.06
CA ASN A 68 0.03 -21.84 9.14
C ASN A 68 0.02 -22.68 7.86
N ARG A 69 -1.17 -22.87 7.26
CA ARG A 69 -1.30 -23.56 5.98
C ARG A 69 -0.75 -22.73 4.83
N VAL A 70 -0.92 -21.41 4.85
CA VAL A 70 -0.34 -20.51 3.84
C VAL A 70 1.17 -20.55 3.90
N GLU A 71 1.75 -20.45 5.10
CA GLU A 71 3.20 -20.47 5.32
C GLU A 71 3.89 -21.75 4.81
N GLN A 72 3.15 -22.87 4.75
CA GLN A 72 3.67 -24.16 4.32
C GLN A 72 3.55 -24.45 2.81
N ASN A 73 2.83 -23.64 2.02
CA ASN A 73 2.71 -23.83 0.56
C ASN A 73 3.85 -23.15 -0.20
#